data_AF-A0A7U7G767-F1
#
_entry.id   AF-A0A7U7G767-F1
#
_cell.length_a   1.000
_cell.length_b   1.000
_cell.length_c   1.000
_cell.angle_alpha   90.00
_cell.angle_beta   90.00
_cell.angle_gamma   90.00
#
_symmetry.space_group_name_H-M   'P 1'
#
loop_
_entity.id
_entity.type
_entity.pdbx_description
1 polymer ?
#
loop_
_entity_poly.entity_id
_entity_poly.type
_entity_poly.pdbx_seq_one_letter_code
_entity_poly.pdbx_strand_id
1 'polypeptide(L)'
;MSLMVLGGCDTVKIPYKDEDHAWAARTGHATVIVRASAIFGQKQYYCANLVENSFLFPDTPYYRDWIRVLQSPYHFKGDITRKAKALLRKAPRQAMCTFVFRNVPAGKWMFFGNIQHYLAQPQTHWVSGMELRSNISGFNLLWGGIVVQDDMGVIARQVVQDGNRRNDIGLFKARHFGAAADVSTWHPTEEEMKGLGLSDQEMRQVVEAK
;
A
#
# COMPACT_ATOMS: atom_id res chain seq x y z
N MET A 1 8.80 39.60 23.49
CA MET A 1 8.36 39.04 22.19
C MET A 1 8.70 37.56 22.17
N SER A 2 7.77 36.71 22.61
CA SER A 2 7.95 35.26 22.56
C SER A 2 7.61 34.78 21.15
N LEU A 3 8.60 34.33 20.39
CA LEU A 3 8.36 33.50 19.21
C LEU A 3 7.75 32.18 19.71
N MET A 4 6.42 32.07 19.69
CA MET A 4 5.77 30.77 19.62
C MET A 4 6.12 30.17 18.25
N VAL A 5 7.17 29.36 18.19
CA VAL A 5 7.38 28.45 17.08
C VAL A 5 6.19 27.49 17.11
N LEU A 6 5.21 27.71 16.21
CA LEU A 6 4.14 26.78 15.88
C LEU A 6 4.78 25.53 15.26
N GLY A 7 5.44 24.71 16.08
CA GLY A 7 5.92 23.39 15.71
C GLY A 7 4.75 22.42 15.64
N GLY A 8 4.38 22.01 14.43
CA GLY A 8 3.32 21.00 14.27
C GLY A 8 2.90 20.66 12.84
N CYS A 9 3.69 20.99 11.82
CA CYS A 9 3.43 20.55 10.45
C CYS A 9 4.37 19.38 10.13
N ASP A 10 3.85 18.15 10.08
CA ASP A 10 4.60 17.03 9.53
C ASP A 10 4.60 17.13 8.01
N THR A 11 5.73 17.53 7.44
CA THR A 11 5.95 17.55 5.99
C THR A 11 6.95 16.46 5.60
N VAL A 12 6.98 16.13 4.30
CA VAL A 12 8.03 15.27 3.74
C VAL A 12 9.35 16.03 3.85
N LYS A 13 10.26 15.52 4.69
CA LYS A 13 11.57 16.11 4.97
C LYS A 13 12.62 15.62 3.98
N ILE A 14 12.44 14.42 3.44
CA ILE A 14 13.38 13.86 2.46
C ILE A 14 13.05 14.45 1.08
N PRO A 15 14.02 15.10 0.39
CA PRO A 15 13.79 15.63 -0.95
C PRO A 15 13.67 14.49 -1.98
N TYR A 16 12.88 14.73 -3.02
CA TYR A 16 12.76 13.80 -4.15
C TYR A 16 14.00 13.90 -5.05
N LYS A 17 14.62 12.77 -5.39
CA LYS A 17 15.77 12.68 -6.29
C LYS A 17 15.48 11.73 -7.43
N ASP A 18 15.57 12.20 -8.67
CA ASP A 18 15.24 11.40 -9.86
C ASP A 18 16.08 10.09 -9.95
N GLU A 19 17.34 10.15 -9.55
CA GLU A 19 18.29 9.01 -9.57
C GLU A 19 17.86 7.83 -8.70
N ASP A 20 17.24 8.09 -7.54
CA ASP A 20 16.78 7.04 -6.61
C ASP A 20 15.58 6.25 -7.18
N HIS A 21 14.91 6.80 -8.20
CA HIS A 21 13.65 6.30 -8.73
C HIS A 21 13.70 5.96 -10.23
N ALA A 22 14.81 6.24 -10.91
CA ALA A 22 14.93 6.10 -12.35
C ALA A 22 14.59 4.69 -12.87
N TRP A 23 14.86 3.67 -12.06
CA TRP A 23 14.51 2.28 -12.36
C TRP A 23 12.99 2.04 -12.43
N ALA A 24 12.20 2.74 -11.62
CA ALA A 24 10.76 2.53 -11.50
C ALA A 24 9.96 3.05 -12.69
N ALA A 25 10.52 4.03 -13.41
CA ALA A 25 9.97 4.62 -14.63
C ALA A 25 10.11 3.69 -15.86
N ARG A 26 10.92 2.63 -15.77
CA ARG A 26 11.12 1.68 -16.87
C ARG A 26 9.87 0.81 -17.07
N THR A 27 9.71 0.31 -18.29
CA THR A 27 8.76 -0.77 -18.56
C THR A 27 9.36 -2.07 -18.07
N GLY A 28 8.66 -2.76 -17.17
CA GLY A 28 9.01 -4.11 -16.76
C GLY A 28 8.17 -5.16 -17.48
N HIS A 29 8.45 -6.41 -17.19
CA HIS A 29 7.71 -7.57 -17.72
C HIS A 29 6.99 -8.37 -16.63
N ALA A 30 7.24 -8.08 -15.34
CA ALA A 30 6.63 -8.83 -14.25
C ALA A 30 5.16 -8.43 -14.03
N THR A 31 4.33 -9.43 -13.73
CA THR A 31 2.99 -9.24 -13.15
C THR A 31 3.07 -9.45 -11.64
N VAL A 32 2.75 -8.42 -10.85
CA VAL A 32 2.69 -8.50 -9.39
C VAL A 32 1.24 -8.62 -8.96
N ILE A 33 0.90 -9.72 -8.31
CA ILE A 33 -0.41 -10.01 -7.75
C ILE A 33 -0.31 -9.86 -6.24
N VAL A 34 -1.12 -8.97 -5.68
CA VAL A 34 -1.17 -8.73 -4.23
C VAL A 34 -2.55 -9.04 -3.71
N ARG A 35 -2.62 -9.97 -2.75
CA ARG A 35 -3.82 -10.18 -1.93
C ARG A 35 -3.63 -9.52 -0.57
N ALA A 36 -4.54 -8.62 -0.23
CA ALA A 36 -4.46 -7.81 0.98
C ALA A 36 -5.50 -8.24 2.01
N SER A 37 -5.13 -8.25 3.29
CA SER A 37 -6.05 -8.51 4.39
C SER A 37 -5.56 -7.92 5.72
N ALA A 38 -6.45 -7.83 6.70
CA ALA A 38 -6.12 -7.38 8.05
C ALA A 38 -6.66 -8.36 9.09
N ILE A 39 -5.96 -8.52 10.20
CA ILE A 39 -6.40 -9.33 11.33
C ILE A 39 -6.80 -8.37 12.46
N PHE A 40 -8.02 -8.53 12.98
CA PHE A 40 -8.46 -7.84 14.20
C PHE A 40 -9.10 -8.86 15.14
N GLY A 41 -8.58 -8.97 16.35
CA GLY A 41 -8.89 -10.08 17.25
C GLY A 41 -8.53 -11.42 16.59
N GLN A 42 -9.48 -12.36 16.56
CA GLN A 42 -9.31 -13.67 15.93
C GLN A 42 -9.86 -13.75 14.49
N LYS A 43 -10.26 -12.61 13.91
CA LYS A 43 -10.88 -12.58 12.58
C LYS A 43 -9.95 -11.95 11.57
N GLN A 44 -9.82 -12.61 10.42
CA GLN A 44 -9.20 -12.04 9.23
C GLN A 44 -10.27 -11.37 8.38
N TYR A 45 -9.94 -10.21 7.86
CA TYR A 45 -10.82 -9.41 7.07
C TYR A 45 -10.17 -8.95 5.78
N TYR A 46 -10.99 -8.82 4.73
CA TYR A 46 -10.61 -8.37 3.41
C TYR A 46 -11.26 -7.01 3.11
N CYS A 47 -10.75 -6.31 2.08
CA CYS A 47 -11.23 -5.00 1.64
C CYS A 47 -12.77 -4.89 1.65
N ALA A 48 -13.34 -3.84 2.24
CA ALA A 48 -14.71 -3.45 1.96
C ALA A 48 -14.89 -2.96 0.52
N ASN A 49 -16.15 -2.92 0.08
CA ASN A 49 -16.55 -2.51 -1.27
C ASN A 49 -16.10 -1.10 -1.66
N LEU A 50 -15.87 -0.22 -0.68
CA LEU A 50 -15.42 1.16 -0.88
C LEU A 50 -13.95 1.28 -1.32
N VAL A 51 -13.17 0.20 -1.20
CA VAL A 51 -11.81 0.15 -1.71
C VAL A 51 -11.86 -0.14 -3.20
N GLU A 52 -11.67 0.88 -4.02
CA GLU A 52 -11.70 0.74 -5.47
C GLU A 52 -10.34 0.36 -6.05
N ASN A 53 -9.26 0.87 -5.44
CA ASN A 53 -7.92 0.80 -6.00
C ASN A 53 -6.85 0.65 -4.92
N SER A 54 -5.69 0.14 -5.34
CA SER A 54 -4.46 0.12 -4.56
C SER A 54 -3.29 0.57 -5.43
N PHE A 55 -2.17 0.87 -4.79
CA PHE A 55 -0.99 1.43 -5.45
C PHE A 55 0.27 0.62 -5.16
N LEU A 56 1.16 0.54 -6.14
CA LEU A 56 2.58 0.24 -5.95
C LEU A 56 3.39 1.51 -6.19
N PHE A 57 4.39 1.76 -5.35
CA PHE A 57 5.35 2.83 -5.55
C PHE A 57 6.76 2.44 -5.13
N PRO A 58 7.80 3.17 -5.56
CA PRO A 58 9.18 2.86 -5.21
C PRO A 58 9.41 2.82 -3.71
N ASP A 59 9.96 1.72 -3.20
CA ASP A 59 10.38 1.62 -1.81
C ASP A 59 11.74 2.33 -1.60
N THR A 60 11.67 3.65 -1.45
CA THR A 60 12.82 4.53 -1.23
C THR A 60 12.61 5.41 0.00
N PRO A 61 13.67 6.04 0.54
CA PRO A 61 13.55 6.92 1.69
C PRO A 61 12.48 8.01 1.52
N TYR A 62 12.35 8.60 0.32
CA TYR A 62 11.33 9.60 0.02
C TYR A 62 9.90 9.10 0.30
N TYR A 63 9.51 7.95 -0.27
CA TYR A 63 8.16 7.40 -0.07
C TYR A 63 7.94 6.85 1.34
N ARG A 64 8.98 6.33 2.00
CA ARG A 64 8.91 5.92 3.41
C ARG A 64 8.63 7.12 4.32
N ASP A 65 9.30 8.26 4.09
CA ASP A 65 9.04 9.50 4.83
C ASP A 65 7.65 10.07 4.51
N TRP A 66 7.18 9.94 3.27
CA TRP A 66 5.80 10.26 2.94
C TRP A 66 4.78 9.40 3.70
N ILE A 67 4.99 8.09 3.81
CA ILE A 67 4.12 7.24 4.64
C ILE A 67 4.14 7.66 6.10
N ARG A 68 5.31 7.99 6.66
CA ARG A 68 5.43 8.54 8.02
C ARG A 68 4.56 9.80 8.16
N VAL A 69 4.56 10.69 7.18
CA VAL A 69 3.71 11.90 7.16
C VAL A 69 2.23 11.54 7.05
N LEU A 70 1.85 10.59 6.18
CA LEU A 70 0.47 10.11 6.07
C LEU A 70 -0.04 9.46 7.36
N GLN A 71 0.87 8.81 8.09
CA GLN A 71 0.62 8.23 9.41
C GLN A 71 0.67 9.26 10.53
N SER A 72 1.01 10.53 10.27
CA SER A 72 1.10 11.53 11.34
C SER A 72 -0.29 11.86 11.92
N PRO A 73 -0.42 12.00 13.25
CA PRO A 73 -1.66 12.50 13.89
C PRO A 73 -1.98 13.95 13.51
N TYR A 74 -0.99 14.71 13.02
CA TYR A 74 -1.13 16.10 12.65
C TYR A 74 -1.66 16.15 11.21
N HIS A 75 -2.92 16.55 11.05
CA HIS A 75 -3.74 16.43 9.82
C HIS A 75 -3.26 17.24 8.60
N PHE A 76 -2.03 17.72 8.57
CA PHE A 76 -1.44 18.43 7.43
C PHE A 76 -0.72 17.43 6.52
N LYS A 77 -1.47 16.82 5.61
CA LYS A 77 -0.94 15.84 4.64
C LYS A 77 -0.21 16.58 3.53
N GLY A 78 1.11 16.71 3.65
CA GLY A 78 1.97 17.14 2.54
C GLY A 78 1.77 16.21 1.34
N ASP A 79 1.57 16.79 0.16
CA ASP A 79 1.44 16.04 -1.09
C ASP A 79 2.83 15.61 -1.59
N ILE A 80 2.93 14.45 -2.24
CA ILE A 80 4.15 14.07 -2.96
C ILE A 80 4.29 14.91 -4.24
N THR A 81 5.52 15.04 -4.73
CA THR A 81 5.79 15.81 -5.94
C THR A 81 5.07 15.22 -7.16
N ARG A 82 4.80 16.06 -8.18
CA ARG A 82 4.23 15.59 -9.46
C ARG A 82 5.08 14.47 -10.09
N LYS A 83 6.41 14.54 -9.96
CA LYS A 83 7.33 13.50 -10.45
C LYS A 83 7.11 12.19 -9.71
N ALA A 84 7.01 12.23 -8.38
CA ALA A 84 6.72 11.05 -7.58
C ALA A 84 5.35 10.43 -7.94
N LYS A 85 4.31 11.25 -8.11
CA LYS A 85 2.97 10.76 -8.52
C LYS A 85 2.99 9.99 -9.83
N ALA A 86 3.84 10.39 -10.78
CA ALA A 86 3.93 9.73 -12.08
C ALA A 86 4.50 8.30 -11.99
N LEU A 87 5.13 7.93 -10.88
CA LEU A 87 5.68 6.60 -10.65
C LEU A 87 4.72 5.65 -9.91
N LEU A 88 3.55 6.15 -9.48
CA LEU A 88 2.54 5.32 -8.85
C LEU A 88 1.92 4.39 -9.89
N ARG A 89 1.95 3.09 -9.62
CA ARG A 89 1.21 2.09 -10.40
C ARG A 89 -0.10 1.81 -9.70
N LYS A 90 -1.23 2.02 -10.37
CA LYS A 90 -2.57 1.83 -9.83
C LYS A 90 -3.16 0.50 -10.32
N ALA A 91 -3.78 -0.26 -9.43
CA ALA A 91 -4.54 -1.45 -9.78
C ALA A 91 -5.94 -1.41 -9.15
N PRO A 92 -7.00 -1.75 -9.91
CA PRO A 92 -8.35 -1.85 -9.37
C PRO A 92 -8.50 -3.08 -8.48
N ARG A 93 -9.40 -3.00 -7.51
CA ARG A 93 -9.77 -4.11 -6.64
C ARG A 93 -10.46 -5.21 -7.45
N GLN A 94 -9.99 -6.43 -7.29
CA GLN A 94 -10.62 -7.66 -7.76
C GLN A 94 -11.24 -8.43 -6.58
N ALA A 95 -11.78 -9.63 -6.86
CA ALA A 95 -12.30 -10.53 -5.84
C ALA A 95 -11.28 -10.75 -4.70
N MET A 96 -11.78 -10.94 -3.48
CA MET A 96 -10.97 -11.26 -2.29
C MET A 96 -9.88 -10.23 -1.96
N CYS A 97 -10.09 -8.94 -2.29
CA CYS A 97 -9.14 -7.85 -2.02
C CYS A 97 -7.78 -8.10 -2.72
N THR A 98 -7.88 -8.58 -3.97
CA THR A 98 -6.73 -8.87 -4.82
C THR A 98 -6.51 -7.72 -5.80
N PHE A 99 -5.25 -7.42 -6.10
CA PHE A 99 -4.81 -6.37 -7.00
C PHE A 99 -3.76 -6.92 -7.96
N VAL A 100 -3.92 -6.66 -9.25
CA VAL A 100 -3.00 -7.14 -10.29
C VAL A 100 -2.31 -5.95 -10.94
N PHE A 101 -1.01 -5.83 -10.71
CA PHE A 101 -0.16 -4.80 -11.29
C PHE A 101 0.65 -5.41 -12.43
N ARG A 102 0.52 -4.85 -13.64
CA ARG A 102 1.20 -5.36 -14.84
C ARG A 102 2.43 -4.52 -15.18
N ASN A 103 3.35 -5.12 -15.93
CA ASN A 103 4.55 -4.48 -16.49
C ASN A 103 5.44 -3.81 -15.43
N VAL A 104 5.59 -4.47 -14.28
CA VAL A 104 6.35 -3.98 -13.13
C VAL A 104 7.83 -4.28 -13.34
N PRO A 105 8.73 -3.27 -13.36
CA PRO A 105 10.17 -3.50 -13.51
C PRO A 105 10.78 -4.00 -12.21
N ALA A 106 11.92 -4.66 -12.33
CA ALA A 106 12.70 -5.09 -11.18
C ALA A 106 13.08 -3.91 -10.27
N GLY A 107 13.08 -4.19 -8.98
CA GLY A 107 13.36 -3.21 -7.93
C GLY A 107 12.56 -3.45 -6.67
N LYS A 108 12.73 -2.54 -5.71
CA LYS A 108 12.03 -2.58 -4.42
C LYS A 108 10.78 -1.73 -4.53
N TRP A 109 9.63 -2.38 -4.48
CA TRP A 109 8.32 -1.76 -4.51
C TRP A 109 7.69 -1.78 -3.12
N MET A 110 6.74 -0.88 -2.93
CA MET A 110 5.90 -0.85 -1.75
C MET A 110 4.45 -0.87 -2.18
N PHE A 111 3.74 -1.87 -1.67
CA PHE A 111 2.30 -1.92 -1.76
C PHE A 111 1.70 -0.93 -0.79
N PHE A 112 0.65 -0.25 -1.24
CA PHE A 112 -0.14 0.67 -0.46
C PHE A 112 -1.61 0.50 -0.80
N GLY A 113 -2.39 0.17 0.22
CA GLY A 113 -3.82 -0.01 0.13
C GLY A 113 -4.52 0.40 1.42
N ASN A 114 -5.84 0.32 1.39
CA ASN A 114 -6.69 0.50 2.56
C ASN A 114 -7.57 -0.75 2.69
N ILE A 115 -7.78 -1.20 3.92
CA ILE A 115 -8.73 -2.25 4.24
C ILE A 115 -9.80 -1.59 5.09
N GLN A 116 -10.77 -0.96 4.44
CA GLN A 116 -11.85 -0.33 5.19
C GLN A 116 -12.71 -1.41 5.87
N HIS A 117 -12.84 -1.33 7.20
CA HIS A 117 -13.90 -1.98 7.97
C HIS A 117 -14.89 -0.93 8.46
N TYR A 118 -16.18 -1.25 8.43
CA TYR A 118 -17.26 -0.32 8.76
C TYR A 118 -17.35 -0.02 10.26
N LEU A 119 -17.20 1.25 10.66
CA LEU A 119 -17.83 1.86 11.84
C LEU A 119 -18.18 3.34 11.51
N ALA A 120 -19.46 3.66 11.27
CA ALA A 120 -20.04 4.98 10.89
C ALA A 120 -19.79 5.50 9.45
N GLN A 121 -20.50 6.55 9.01
CA GLN A 121 -20.51 7.05 7.62
C GLN A 121 -19.10 7.39 7.09
N PRO A 122 -18.79 7.04 5.82
CA PRO A 122 -17.49 7.35 5.22
C PRO A 122 -17.33 8.85 5.03
N GLN A 123 -16.23 9.41 5.53
CA GLN A 123 -15.72 10.69 5.06
C GLN A 123 -14.77 10.44 3.88
N THR A 124 -14.96 11.16 2.78
CA THR A 124 -14.05 11.13 1.64
C THR A 124 -12.87 12.04 1.93
N HIS A 125 -11.66 11.47 1.92
CA HIS A 125 -10.43 12.24 1.97
C HIS A 125 -9.71 12.15 0.63
N TRP A 126 -9.39 13.32 0.09
CA TRP A 126 -8.54 13.43 -1.10
C TRP A 126 -7.10 13.58 -0.64
N VAL A 127 -6.24 12.63 -0.98
CA VAL A 127 -4.80 12.73 -0.76
C VAL A 127 -4.11 12.47 -2.07
N SER A 128 -3.42 13.47 -2.62
CA SER A 128 -2.55 13.29 -3.78
C SER A 128 -3.24 12.80 -5.06
N GLY A 129 -4.55 13.02 -5.22
CA GLY A 129 -5.34 12.48 -6.35
C GLY A 129 -5.78 11.01 -6.16
N MET A 130 -5.47 10.42 -5.00
CA MET A 130 -6.03 9.16 -4.55
C MET A 130 -7.30 9.48 -3.77
N GLU A 131 -8.42 8.94 -4.24
CA GLU A 131 -9.64 8.93 -3.45
C GLU A 131 -9.48 7.89 -2.34
N LEU A 132 -9.49 8.36 -1.11
CA LEU A 132 -9.41 7.51 0.07
C LEU A 132 -10.66 7.74 0.90
N ARG A 133 -11.59 6.79 0.86
CA ARG A 133 -12.73 6.79 1.77
C ARG A 133 -12.25 6.21 3.10
N SER A 134 -12.67 6.81 4.21
CA SER A 134 -12.48 6.23 5.56
C SER A 134 -13.65 6.59 6.46
N ASN A 135 -14.01 5.70 7.37
CA ASN A 135 -14.98 6.04 8.41
C ASN A 135 -14.22 6.70 9.57
N ILE A 136 -14.94 7.21 10.58
CA ILE A 136 -14.41 7.99 11.71
C ILE A 136 -13.40 7.19 12.59
N SER A 137 -13.21 5.89 12.33
CA SER A 137 -12.06 5.12 12.84
C SER A 137 -10.82 5.36 11.98
N GLY A 138 -9.72 5.80 12.60
CA GLY A 138 -8.48 6.23 11.93
C GLY A 138 -8.02 5.41 10.73
N PHE A 139 -7.34 6.08 9.79
CA PHE A 139 -6.75 5.50 8.59
C PHE A 139 -5.89 4.27 8.91
N ASN A 140 -6.40 3.08 8.60
CA ASN A 140 -5.62 1.86 8.63
C ASN A 140 -4.87 1.73 7.31
N LEU A 141 -3.75 2.45 7.21
CA LEU A 141 -2.84 2.32 6.09
C LEU A 141 -2.27 0.90 6.09
N LEU A 142 -2.56 0.15 5.03
CA LEU A 142 -1.94 -1.14 4.75
C LEU A 142 -0.78 -0.89 3.79
N TRP A 143 0.44 -1.15 4.26
CA TRP A 143 1.61 -1.05 3.40
C TRP A 143 2.63 -2.14 3.70
N GLY A 144 3.35 -2.60 2.68
CA GLY A 144 4.32 -3.67 2.80
C GLY A 144 5.31 -3.69 1.62
N GLY A 145 6.55 -4.08 1.89
CA GLY A 145 7.61 -4.13 0.88
C GLY A 145 7.51 -5.38 0.00
N ILE A 146 7.69 -5.20 -1.32
CA ILE A 146 7.70 -6.26 -2.32
C ILE A 146 8.96 -6.08 -3.18
N VAL A 147 9.76 -7.14 -3.31
CA VAL A 147 10.93 -7.14 -4.18
C VAL A 147 10.59 -7.86 -5.48
N VAL A 148 10.86 -7.21 -6.60
CA VAL A 148 10.73 -7.76 -7.96
C VAL A 148 12.13 -7.95 -8.53
N GLN A 149 12.44 -9.15 -9.00
CA GLN A 149 13.71 -9.48 -9.66
C GLN A 149 13.54 -9.54 -11.18
N ASP A 150 14.64 -9.42 -11.93
CA ASP A 150 14.63 -9.33 -13.41
C ASP A 150 14.23 -10.63 -14.12
N ASP A 151 14.25 -11.77 -13.43
CA ASP A 151 13.89 -13.09 -13.96
C ASP A 151 12.45 -13.51 -13.60
N MET A 152 11.73 -12.68 -12.84
CA MET A 152 10.39 -13.01 -12.34
C MET A 152 9.30 -12.63 -13.35
N GLY A 153 8.60 -13.64 -13.87
CA GLY A 153 7.41 -13.45 -14.71
C GLY A 153 6.17 -13.05 -13.91
N VAL A 154 5.79 -13.84 -12.91
CA VAL A 154 4.65 -13.54 -12.03
C VAL A 154 5.03 -13.66 -10.56
N ILE A 155 4.60 -12.70 -9.75
CA ILE A 155 4.91 -12.60 -8.33
C ILE A 155 3.59 -12.51 -7.56
N ALA A 156 3.24 -13.57 -6.81
CA ALA A 156 2.07 -13.57 -5.94
C ALA A 156 2.47 -13.33 -4.48
N ARG A 157 1.89 -12.30 -3.85
CA ARG A 157 2.16 -11.91 -2.46
C ARG A 157 0.88 -11.74 -1.65
N GLN A 158 0.94 -12.17 -0.41
CA GLN A 158 -0.06 -11.91 0.62
C GLN A 158 0.48 -10.79 1.51
N VAL A 159 -0.30 -9.73 1.69
CA VAL A 159 0.03 -8.59 2.56
C VAL A 159 -0.99 -8.55 3.69
N VAL A 160 -0.54 -8.80 4.92
CA VAL A 160 -1.40 -8.95 6.10
C VAL A 160 -1.02 -7.91 7.14
N GLN A 161 -1.96 -7.03 7.49
CA GLN A 161 -1.81 -6.16 8.65
C GLN A 161 -2.37 -6.85 9.89
N ASP A 162 -1.50 -7.15 10.86
CA ASP A 162 -1.93 -7.57 12.18
C ASP A 162 -2.31 -6.34 13.02
N GLY A 163 -3.61 -6.09 13.15
CA GLY A 163 -4.17 -5.03 13.96
C GLY A 163 -3.97 -5.25 15.47
N ASN A 164 -3.64 -6.48 15.91
CA ASN A 164 -3.39 -6.80 17.32
C ASN A 164 -1.94 -6.47 17.74
N ARG A 165 -1.01 -6.38 16.79
CA ARG A 165 0.41 -6.10 17.03
C ARG A 165 0.78 -4.61 16.91
N ARG A 166 -0.21 -3.72 17.02
CA ARG A 166 0.06 -2.29 16.88
C ARG A 166 0.81 -1.77 18.09
N ASN A 167 2.04 -1.32 17.87
CA ASN A 167 2.85 -0.65 18.89
C ASN A 167 2.38 0.80 19.04
N ASP A 168 2.05 1.18 20.27
CA ASP A 168 1.76 2.56 20.64
C ASP A 168 3.01 3.42 20.47
N ILE A 169 2.95 4.47 19.65
CA ILE A 169 4.07 5.40 19.46
C ILE A 169 3.75 6.72 20.18
N GLY A 170 4.10 6.81 21.47
CA GLY A 170 4.15 8.07 22.23
C GLY A 170 2.82 8.67 22.68
N LEU A 171 2.89 9.87 23.29
CA LEU A 171 1.99 10.58 24.23
C LEU A 171 0.45 10.52 24.05
N PHE A 172 -0.06 10.00 22.94
CA PHE A 172 -1.48 9.81 22.69
C PHE A 172 -1.81 8.32 22.55
N LYS A 173 -1.99 7.64 23.68
CA LYS A 173 -2.41 6.22 23.83
C LYS A 173 -3.75 5.84 23.16
N ALA A 174 -4.33 6.72 22.34
CA ALA A 174 -5.61 6.54 21.66
C ALA A 174 -5.47 6.39 20.12
N ARG A 175 -4.24 6.38 19.58
CA ARG A 175 -4.02 6.35 18.12
C ARG A 175 -2.99 5.27 17.75
N HIS A 176 -3.50 4.12 17.33
CA HIS A 176 -2.68 3.02 16.83
C HIS A 176 -2.28 3.25 15.36
N PHE A 177 -1.03 3.61 15.11
CA PHE A 177 -0.50 3.74 13.75
C PHE A 177 -0.01 2.38 13.23
N GLY A 178 -0.29 2.07 11.96
CA GLY A 178 0.01 0.76 11.39
C GLY A 178 1.52 0.55 11.22
N ALA A 179 2.07 -0.48 11.88
CA ALA A 179 3.36 -1.04 11.49
C ALA A 179 3.32 -1.52 10.02
N ALA A 180 4.50 -1.72 9.42
CA ALA A 180 4.59 -2.42 8.15
C ALA A 180 3.82 -3.75 8.24
N ALA A 181 3.03 -4.05 7.21
CA ALA A 181 2.33 -5.31 7.11
C ALA A 181 3.31 -6.45 6.87
N ASP A 182 2.94 -7.63 7.35
CA ASP A 182 3.66 -8.86 7.03
C ASP A 182 3.43 -9.19 5.56
N VAL A 183 4.50 -9.42 4.82
CA VAL A 183 4.46 -9.80 3.40
C VAL A 183 5.01 -11.20 3.25
N SER A 184 4.21 -12.10 2.69
CA SER A 184 4.60 -13.48 2.41
C SER A 184 4.25 -13.88 0.98
N THR A 185 4.82 -14.99 0.51
CA THR A 185 4.40 -15.60 -0.76
C THR A 185 2.96 -16.07 -0.64
N TRP A 186 2.15 -15.74 -1.64
CA TRP A 186 0.78 -16.24 -1.75
C TRP A 186 0.76 -17.40 -2.75
N HIS A 187 0.17 -18.52 -2.36
CA HIS A 187 -0.02 -19.70 -3.21
C HIS A 187 -1.51 -19.86 -3.51
N PRO A 188 -2.07 -19.09 -4.47
CA PRO A 188 -3.48 -19.18 -4.78
C PRO A 188 -3.88 -20.54 -5.36
N THR A 189 -5.12 -20.90 -5.13
CA THR A 189 -5.80 -21.93 -5.91
C THR A 189 -6.22 -21.39 -7.28
N GLU A 190 -6.45 -22.28 -8.26
CA GLU A 190 -6.99 -21.87 -9.56
C GLU A 190 -8.31 -21.11 -9.43
N GLU A 191 -9.16 -21.52 -8.49
CA GLU A 191 -10.44 -20.86 -8.23
C GLU A 191 -10.26 -19.43 -7.73
N GLU A 192 -9.30 -19.18 -6.84
CA GLU A 192 -8.98 -17.84 -6.36
C GLU A 192 -8.37 -16.94 -7.44
N MET A 193 -7.81 -17.53 -8.50
CA MET A 193 -7.28 -16.78 -9.65
C MET A 193 -8.34 -16.50 -10.72
N LYS A 194 -9.49 -17.18 -10.69
CA LYS A 194 -10.57 -16.93 -11.66
C LYS A 194 -11.06 -15.49 -11.53
N GLY A 195 -11.19 -14.81 -12.68
CA GLY A 195 -11.64 -13.42 -12.73
C GLY A 195 -10.56 -12.39 -12.42
N LEU A 196 -9.31 -12.78 -12.13
CA LEU A 196 -8.19 -11.83 -12.00
C LEU A 196 -7.66 -11.31 -13.35
N GLY A 197 -8.19 -11.82 -14.47
CA GLY A 197 -7.76 -11.43 -15.81
C GLY A 197 -6.32 -11.84 -16.14
N LEU A 198 -5.85 -12.94 -15.56
CA LEU A 198 -4.55 -13.55 -15.85
C LEU A 198 -4.63 -14.40 -17.12
N SER A 199 -3.56 -14.41 -17.91
CA SER A 199 -3.42 -15.35 -19.02
C SER A 199 -3.14 -16.78 -18.52
N ASP A 200 -3.36 -17.78 -19.37
CA ASP A 200 -3.06 -19.18 -19.04
C ASP A 200 -1.60 -19.40 -18.64
N GLN A 201 -0.68 -18.69 -19.29
CA GLN A 201 0.74 -18.73 -18.93
C GLN A 201 0.99 -18.15 -17.54
N GLU A 202 0.34 -17.03 -17.20
CA GLU A 202 0.48 -16.42 -15.87
C GLU A 202 -0.11 -17.32 -14.78
N MET A 203 -1.27 -17.92 -15.03
CA MET A 203 -1.89 -18.86 -14.08
C MET A 203 -0.98 -20.07 -13.81
N ARG A 204 -0.37 -20.64 -14.85
CA ARG A 204 0.59 -21.76 -14.71
C ARG A 204 1.81 -21.35 -13.87
N GLN A 205 2.43 -20.21 -14.18
CA GLN A 205 3.61 -19.72 -13.43
C GLN A 205 3.31 -19.52 -11.94
N VAL A 206 2.10 -19.08 -11.57
CA VAL A 206 1.71 -18.91 -10.16
C VAL A 206 1.52 -20.25 -9.46
N VAL A 207 0.91 -21.24 -10.12
CA VAL A 207 0.67 -22.57 -9.53
C VAL A 207 1.98 -23.35 -9.38
N GLU A 208 2.89 -23.21 -10.34
CA GLU A 208 4.19 -23.90 -10.37
C GLU A 208 5.21 -23.31 -9.39
N ALA A 209 5.04 -22.06 -8.93
CA ALA A 209 5.90 -21.40 -7.94
C ALA A 209 5.69 -21.88 -6.49
N LYS A 210 5.09 -23.06 -6.29
CA LYS A 210 4.83 -23.70 -4.98
C LYS A 210 6.05 -24.43 -4.42
#